data_AF-A0A086Q3H5-F1
#
_entry.id   AF-A0A086Q3H5-F1
#
_cell.length_a   1.000
_cell.length_b   1.000
_cell.length_c   1.000
_cell.angle_alpha   90.00
_cell.angle_beta   90.00
_cell.angle_gamma   90.00
#
_symmetry.space_group_name_H-M   'P 1'
#
loop_
_entity.id
_entity.type
_entity.pdbx_description
1 polymer ?
#
loop_
_entity_poly.entity_id
_entity_poly.type
_entity_poly.pdbx_seq_one_letter_code
_entity_poly.pdbx_strand_id
1 'polypeptide(L)'
;MPSSGAGGAGEQPHQRRMARLFGRRRTAIEREMERLFARKQAVFSPVPFNRAKAIMGIFRIASRALIESVRMQLFSRCAVRQIQVDCAAAAELIRDLVAAEDGSVVDGLLDEVTALAALRCVERPQKRVPLAGRMAAPGAAGAAAAAAAVAAATAGIDPELDDLLLEQSVVEEVCKRSRRRPESFL
;
A
#
# COMPACT_ATOMS: atom_id res chain seq x y z
N MET A 1 -16.32 -57.12 12.38
CA MET A 1 -15.00 -56.62 12.77
C MET A 1 -14.74 -55.32 11.99
N PRO A 2 -14.93 -54.12 12.57
CA PRO A 2 -14.56 -52.89 11.88
C PRO A 2 -13.06 -52.60 12.08
N SER A 3 -12.31 -52.54 10.99
CA SER A 3 -10.90 -52.17 10.98
C SER A 3 -10.73 -50.66 11.04
N SER A 4 -10.06 -50.23 12.09
CA SER A 4 -9.45 -48.91 12.26
C SER A 4 -8.50 -48.58 11.10
N GLY A 5 -8.56 -47.35 10.61
CA GLY A 5 -7.71 -46.83 9.55
C GLY A 5 -7.62 -45.31 9.62
N ALA A 6 -7.08 -44.82 10.73
CA ALA A 6 -6.59 -43.45 10.84
C ALA A 6 -5.40 -43.27 9.89
N GLY A 7 -5.43 -42.21 9.07
CA GLY A 7 -4.32 -41.91 8.17
C GLY A 7 -4.35 -40.47 7.66
N GLY A 8 -3.41 -39.65 8.16
CA GLY A 8 -2.74 -38.67 7.33
C GLY A 8 -3.16 -37.20 7.43
N ALA A 9 -3.39 -36.67 8.63
CA ALA A 9 -3.28 -35.22 8.85
C ALA A 9 -1.79 -34.82 8.78
N GLY A 10 -1.30 -34.55 7.56
CA GLY A 10 0.12 -34.35 7.26
C GLY A 10 0.52 -32.97 6.72
N GLU A 11 -0.37 -31.99 6.62
CA GLU A 11 -0.03 -30.66 6.09
C GLU A 11 0.11 -29.61 7.20
N GLN A 12 1.34 -29.59 7.72
CA GLN A 12 2.13 -28.43 8.16
C GLN A 12 1.44 -27.36 9.05
N PRO A 13 1.52 -27.51 10.38
CA PRO A 13 1.13 -26.44 11.32
C PRO A 13 1.94 -25.13 11.15
N HIS A 14 3.07 -25.15 10.44
CA HIS A 14 3.90 -23.96 10.17
C HIS A 14 3.22 -22.97 9.22
N GLN A 15 2.58 -23.46 8.16
CA GLN A 15 1.89 -22.63 7.16
C GLN A 15 0.67 -21.92 7.77
N ARG A 16 -0.05 -22.62 8.66
CA ARG A 16 -1.14 -22.05 9.48
C ARG A 16 -0.67 -21.05 10.54
N ARG A 17 0.58 -21.16 11.00
CA ARG A 17 1.17 -20.24 11.98
C ARG A 17 1.65 -18.96 11.31
N MET A 18 2.19 -19.06 10.09
CA MET A 18 2.62 -17.91 9.29
C MET A 18 1.44 -17.05 8.80
N ALA A 19 0.31 -17.67 8.43
CA ALA A 19 -0.92 -16.94 8.09
C ALA A 19 -1.43 -16.03 9.23
N ARG A 20 -1.13 -16.36 10.49
CA ARG A 20 -1.52 -15.55 11.66
C ARG A 20 -0.60 -14.36 11.92
N LEU A 21 0.62 -14.36 11.37
CA LEU A 21 1.52 -13.21 11.48
C LEU A 21 1.11 -12.10 10.50
N PHE A 22 0.61 -12.45 9.31
CA PHE A 22 0.04 -11.50 8.35
C PHE A 22 -1.35 -10.96 8.75
N GLY A 23 -2.02 -11.61 9.71
CA GLY A 23 -3.28 -11.13 10.32
C GLY A 23 -3.07 -10.25 11.56
N ARG A 24 -1.83 -10.07 12.03
CA ARG A 24 -1.52 -9.11 13.10
C ARG A 24 -1.63 -7.71 12.51
N ARG A 25 -2.51 -6.87 13.06
CA ARG A 25 -2.59 -5.45 12.68
C ARG A 25 -1.20 -4.83 12.80
N ARG A 26 -0.66 -4.38 11.67
CA ARG A 26 0.62 -3.66 11.58
C ARG A 26 0.47 -2.30 12.27
N THR A 27 1.39 -2.00 13.17
CA THR A 27 1.49 -0.68 13.81
C THR A 27 1.82 0.39 12.77
N ALA A 28 1.56 1.66 13.09
CA ALA A 28 1.90 2.77 12.20
C ALA A 28 3.40 2.81 11.87
N ILE A 29 4.25 2.49 12.86
CA ILE A 29 5.71 2.45 12.69
C ILE A 29 6.13 1.30 11.76
N GLU A 30 5.57 0.10 11.95
CA GLU A 30 5.88 -1.06 11.08
C GLU A 30 5.53 -0.77 9.61
N ARG A 31 4.36 -0.16 9.35
CA ARG A 31 3.98 0.25 7.98
C ARG A 31 4.95 1.27 7.40
N GLU A 32 5.35 2.26 8.18
CA GLU A 32 6.30 3.26 7.71
C GLU A 32 7.66 2.64 7.39
N MET A 33 8.14 1.72 8.22
CA MET A 33 9.38 1.00 7.95
C MET A 33 9.29 0.16 6.68
N GLU A 34 8.22 -0.61 6.51
CA GLU A 34 7.97 -1.41 5.29
C GLU A 34 7.92 -0.52 4.05
N ARG A 35 7.26 0.63 4.15
CA ARG A 35 7.19 1.65 3.09
C ARG A 35 8.57 2.17 2.70
N LEU A 36 9.41 2.52 3.69
CA LEU A 36 10.78 2.98 3.45
C LEU A 36 11.66 1.90 2.81
N PHE A 37 11.50 0.63 3.20
CA PHE A 37 12.22 -0.48 2.59
C PHE A 37 11.74 -0.75 1.16
N ALA A 38 10.43 -0.68 0.91
CA ALA A 38 9.84 -0.79 -0.42
C ALA A 38 10.38 0.30 -1.36
N ARG A 39 10.49 1.55 -0.88
CA ARG A 39 11.10 2.65 -1.65
C ARG A 39 12.53 2.36 -2.09
N LYS A 40 13.32 1.68 -1.26
CA LYS A 40 14.73 1.35 -1.54
C LYS A 40 14.95 0.09 -2.36
N GLN A 41 13.90 -0.67 -2.65
CA GLN A 41 14.05 -1.96 -3.32
C GLN A 41 14.44 -1.82 -4.80
N ALA A 42 15.47 -2.55 -5.21
CA ALA A 42 15.90 -2.60 -6.60
C ALA A 42 14.84 -3.28 -7.48
N VAL A 43 14.45 -2.60 -8.57
CA VAL A 43 13.44 -3.07 -9.52
C VAL A 43 14.03 -4.14 -10.43
N PHE A 44 15.27 -3.94 -10.88
CA PHE A 44 15.98 -4.85 -11.74
C PHE A 44 16.93 -5.70 -10.89
N SER A 45 16.55 -6.95 -10.68
CA SER A 45 17.39 -7.97 -10.09
C SER A 45 17.24 -9.25 -10.91
N PRO A 46 18.29 -10.09 -11.01
CA PRO A 46 18.17 -11.36 -11.72
C PRO A 46 17.06 -12.19 -11.09
N VAL A 47 16.02 -12.47 -11.87
CA VAL A 47 14.86 -13.23 -11.42
C VAL A 47 15.15 -14.71 -11.61
N PRO A 48 15.20 -15.53 -10.55
CA PRO A 48 15.34 -16.97 -10.70
C PRO A 48 14.14 -17.54 -11.45
N PHE A 49 14.35 -18.60 -12.23
CA PHE A 49 13.31 -19.22 -13.07
C PHE A 49 12.26 -19.94 -12.21
N ASN A 50 11.34 -19.17 -11.63
CA ASN A 50 10.25 -19.62 -10.77
C ASN A 50 9.05 -18.71 -11.01
N ARG A 51 7.85 -19.29 -11.21
CA ARG A 51 6.60 -18.55 -11.41
C ARG A 51 6.37 -17.48 -10.35
N ALA A 52 6.53 -17.81 -9.07
CA ALA A 52 6.29 -16.87 -7.98
C ALA A 52 7.27 -15.68 -8.01
N LYS A 53 8.55 -15.94 -8.34
CA LYS A 53 9.57 -14.88 -8.45
C LYS A 53 9.42 -14.04 -9.72
N ALA A 54 8.96 -14.64 -10.82
CA ALA A 54 8.57 -13.91 -12.03
C ALA A 54 7.38 -12.98 -11.77
N ILE A 55 6.33 -13.47 -11.10
CA ILE A 55 5.17 -12.65 -10.70
C ILE A 55 5.62 -11.50 -9.80
N MET A 56 6.49 -11.76 -8.82
CA MET A 56 7.02 -10.72 -7.94
C MET A 56 7.83 -9.65 -8.70
N GLY A 57 8.62 -10.07 -9.69
CA GLY A 57 9.36 -9.14 -10.56
C GLY A 57 8.43 -8.23 -11.37
N ILE A 58 7.41 -8.81 -12.01
CA ILE A 58 6.38 -8.05 -12.76
C ILE A 58 5.65 -7.09 -11.83
N PHE A 59 5.24 -7.56 -10.66
CA PHE A 59 4.57 -6.76 -9.66
C PHE A 59 5.43 -5.56 -9.23
N ARG A 60 6.72 -5.76 -8.91
CA ARG A 60 7.63 -4.65 -8.54
C ARG A 60 7.68 -3.58 -9.63
N ILE A 61 7.75 -3.97 -10.90
CA ILE A 61 7.76 -3.03 -12.04
C ILE A 61 6.42 -2.28 -12.11
N ALA A 62 5.30 -3.00 -12.04
CA ALA A 62 3.95 -2.42 -12.08
C ALA A 62 3.70 -1.46 -10.92
N SER A 63 4.10 -1.82 -9.69
CA SER A 63 3.98 -0.94 -8.52
C SER A 63 4.79 0.35 -8.68
N ARG A 64 5.99 0.28 -9.26
CA ARG A 64 6.80 1.48 -9.52
C ARG A 64 6.18 2.37 -10.59
N ALA A 65 5.63 1.79 -11.65
CA ALA A 65 4.88 2.53 -12.66
C ALA A 65 3.64 3.19 -12.06
N LEU A 66 2.90 2.48 -11.19
CA LEU A 66 1.73 3.00 -10.48
C LEU A 66 2.08 4.16 -9.54
N ILE A 67 3.19 4.04 -8.81
CA ILE A 67 3.73 5.11 -7.96
C ILE A 67 3.99 6.38 -8.80
N GLU A 68 4.61 6.25 -9.97
CA GLU A 68 4.89 7.40 -10.85
C GLU A 68 3.60 7.95 -11.48
N SER A 69 2.64 7.12 -11.85
CA SER A 69 1.36 7.59 -12.39
C SER A 69 0.57 8.38 -11.35
N VAL A 70 0.52 7.89 -10.11
CA VAL A 70 -0.11 8.59 -8.96
C VAL A 70 0.62 9.89 -8.68
N ARG A 71 1.95 9.91 -8.82
CA ARG A 71 2.75 11.14 -8.66
C ARG A 71 2.40 12.21 -9.68
N MET A 72 1.88 11.90 -10.86
CA MET A 72 1.49 12.93 -11.85
C MET A 72 0.04 13.42 -11.73
N GLN A 73 -0.75 12.83 -10.83
CA GLN A 73 -2.17 13.10 -10.69
C GLN A 73 -2.49 13.84 -9.38
N LEU A 74 -3.69 14.43 -9.35
CA LEU A 74 -4.28 15.04 -8.17
C LEU A 74 -5.54 14.26 -7.81
N PHE A 75 -5.77 14.05 -6.52
CA PHE A 75 -6.88 13.21 -6.05
C PHE A 75 -7.86 13.99 -5.18
N SER A 76 -9.13 13.62 -5.23
CA SER A 76 -10.13 14.00 -4.24
C SER A 76 -10.08 13.02 -3.05
N ARG A 77 -10.70 13.38 -1.92
CA ARG A 77 -10.74 12.50 -0.74
C ARG A 77 -11.38 11.14 -1.04
N CYS A 78 -12.45 11.11 -1.83
CA CYS A 78 -13.09 9.86 -2.25
C CYS A 78 -12.17 8.99 -3.12
N ALA A 79 -11.40 9.61 -4.02
CA ALA A 79 -10.46 8.87 -4.87
C ALA A 79 -9.32 8.25 -4.06
N VAL A 80 -8.79 8.95 -3.04
CA VAL A 80 -7.77 8.40 -2.14
C VAL A 80 -8.30 7.16 -1.39
N ARG A 81 -9.53 7.23 -0.89
CA ARG A 81 -10.16 6.09 -0.20
C ARG A 81 -10.42 4.91 -1.13
N GLN A 82 -10.79 5.19 -2.38
CA GLN A 82 -10.94 4.14 -3.39
C GLN A 82 -9.59 3.46 -3.68
N ILE A 83 -8.53 4.25 -3.89
CA ILE A 83 -7.17 3.73 -4.08
C ILE A 83 -6.74 2.87 -2.88
N GLN A 84 -7.05 3.30 -1.66
CA GLN A 84 -6.74 2.52 -0.44
C GLN A 84 -7.44 1.15 -0.44
N VAL A 85 -8.73 1.10 -0.80
CA VAL A 85 -9.49 -0.17 -0.89
C VAL A 85 -8.96 -1.04 -2.02
N ASP A 86 -8.66 -0.47 -3.18
CA ASP A 86 -8.13 -1.19 -4.33
C ASP A 86 -6.74 -1.77 -4.03
N CYS A 87 -5.88 -1.01 -3.35
CA CYS A 87 -4.57 -1.48 -2.90
C CYS A 87 -4.70 -2.63 -1.90
N ALA A 88 -5.62 -2.54 -0.93
CA ALA A 88 -5.85 -3.62 0.03
C ALA A 88 -6.37 -4.90 -0.65
N ALA A 89 -7.30 -4.77 -1.60
CA ALA A 89 -7.81 -5.90 -2.37
C ALA A 89 -6.72 -6.53 -3.25
N ALA A 90 -5.90 -5.71 -3.93
CA ALA A 90 -4.77 -6.17 -4.72
C ALA A 90 -3.73 -6.90 -3.85
N ALA A 91 -3.44 -6.39 -2.64
CA ALA A 91 -2.50 -7.02 -1.71
C ALA A 91 -2.92 -8.45 -1.35
N GLU A 92 -4.21 -8.70 -1.09
CA GLU A 92 -4.72 -10.05 -0.85
C GLU A 92 -4.50 -10.97 -2.07
N LEU A 93 -4.90 -10.53 -3.26
CA LEU A 93 -4.78 -11.32 -4.49
C LEU A 93 -3.33 -11.64 -4.83
N ILE A 94 -2.42 -10.69 -4.63
CA ILE A 94 -1.01 -10.83 -4.99
C ILE A 94 -0.28 -11.70 -3.96
N ARG A 95 -0.66 -11.63 -2.67
CA ARG A 95 -0.12 -12.52 -1.64
C ARG A 95 -0.47 -13.99 -1.90
N ASP A 96 -1.59 -14.29 -2.54
CA ASP A 96 -1.93 -15.66 -2.96
C ASP A 96 -1.07 -16.15 -4.15
N LEU A 97 -0.45 -15.24 -4.90
CA LEU A 97 0.35 -15.54 -6.11
C LEU A 97 1.87 -15.56 -5.87
N VAL A 98 2.33 -14.93 -4.80
CA VAL A 98 3.75 -14.71 -4.49
C VAL A 98 4.17 -15.58 -3.28
N ALA A 99 5.47 -15.83 -3.13
CA ALA A 99 6.00 -16.54 -1.97
C ALA A 99 5.69 -15.77 -0.66
N ALA A 100 5.39 -16.50 0.42
CA ALA A 100 4.99 -15.92 1.71
C ALA A 100 6.04 -14.93 2.28
N GLU A 101 7.32 -15.15 2.01
CA GLU A 101 8.44 -14.29 2.43
C GLU A 101 8.42 -12.89 1.79
N ASP A 102 7.84 -12.75 0.60
CA ASP A 102 7.76 -11.48 -0.13
C ASP A 102 6.48 -10.70 0.23
N GLY A 103 5.62 -11.22 1.13
CA GLY A 103 4.33 -10.61 1.48
C GLY A 103 4.44 -9.19 2.06
N SER A 104 5.43 -8.94 2.93
CA SER A 104 5.66 -7.59 3.48
C SER A 104 6.12 -6.58 2.44
N VAL A 105 6.76 -7.05 1.37
CA VAL A 105 7.18 -6.21 0.25
C VAL A 105 5.96 -5.77 -0.57
N VAL A 106 5.02 -6.69 -0.79
CA VAL A 106 3.74 -6.40 -1.45
C VAL A 106 2.99 -5.33 -0.67
N ASP A 107 2.84 -5.55 0.64
CA ASP A 107 2.17 -4.63 1.53
C ASP A 107 2.86 -3.24 1.56
N GLY A 108 4.19 -3.19 1.68
CA GLY A 108 4.94 -1.93 1.71
C GLY A 108 4.89 -1.13 0.40
N LEU A 109 4.86 -1.79 -0.76
CA LEU A 109 4.75 -1.12 -2.06
C LEU A 109 3.35 -0.50 -2.27
N LEU A 110 2.30 -1.19 -1.83
CA LEU A 110 0.91 -0.72 -1.95
C LEU A 110 0.56 0.34 -0.90
N ASP A 111 1.12 0.24 0.30
CA ASP A 111 1.05 1.29 1.33
C ASP A 111 1.73 2.58 0.84
N GLU A 112 2.84 2.47 0.10
CA GLU A 112 3.49 3.62 -0.53
C GLU A 112 2.58 4.31 -1.56
N VAL A 113 1.90 3.55 -2.42
CA VAL A 113 0.93 4.09 -3.39
C VAL A 113 -0.17 4.86 -2.67
N THR A 114 -0.76 4.27 -1.63
CA THR A 114 -1.83 4.89 -0.85
C THR A 114 -1.36 6.17 -0.17
N ALA A 115 -0.18 6.15 0.44
CA ALA A 115 0.38 7.32 1.10
C ALA A 115 0.71 8.45 0.10
N LEU A 116 1.23 8.11 -1.08
CA LEU A 116 1.47 9.09 -2.14
C LEU A 116 0.16 9.70 -2.67
N ALA A 117 -0.89 8.89 -2.85
CA ALA A 117 -2.20 9.39 -3.25
C ALA A 117 -2.76 10.38 -2.20
N ALA A 118 -2.63 10.06 -0.91
CA ALA A 118 -3.05 10.92 0.18
C ALA A 118 -2.24 12.25 0.24
N LEU A 119 -0.93 12.20 -0.02
CA LEU A 119 -0.09 13.40 -0.15
C LEU A 119 -0.49 14.28 -1.34
N ARG A 120 -1.05 13.69 -2.40
CA ARG A 120 -1.54 14.37 -3.62
C ARG A 120 -3.01 14.76 -3.56
N CYS A 121 -3.66 14.64 -2.40
CA CYS A 121 -5.06 15.01 -2.23
C CYS A 121 -5.23 16.55 -2.25
N VAL A 122 -6.14 17.05 -3.09
CA VAL A 122 -6.42 18.49 -3.25
C VAL A 122 -7.06 19.09 -2.00
N GLU A 123 -7.88 18.30 -1.31
CA GLU A 123 -8.57 18.70 -0.06
C GLU A 123 -7.66 18.64 1.17
N ARG A 124 -6.36 18.41 0.99
CA ARG A 124 -5.42 18.47 2.10
C ARG A 124 -5.39 19.91 2.63
N PRO A 125 -5.73 20.16 3.91
CA PRO A 125 -5.50 21.46 4.52
C PRO A 125 -4.01 21.79 4.36
N GLN A 126 -3.73 22.74 3.47
CA GLN A 126 -2.37 23.19 3.26
C GLN A 126 -1.89 23.76 4.59
N LYS A 127 -0.87 23.14 5.19
CA LYS A 127 -0.12 23.73 6.29
C LYS A 127 0.49 25.02 5.74
N ARG A 128 -0.26 26.14 5.86
CA ARG A 128 0.20 27.47 5.48
C ARG A 128 1.39 27.76 6.37
N VAL A 129 2.60 27.59 5.85
CA VAL A 129 3.80 28.18 6.43
C VAL A 129 3.48 29.67 6.53
N PRO A 130 3.50 30.29 7.73
CA PRO A 130 3.26 31.71 7.84
C PRO A 130 4.37 32.41 7.08
N LEU A 131 4.03 32.99 5.92
CA LEU A 131 4.93 33.84 5.16
C LEU A 131 5.01 35.19 5.89
N ALA A 132 5.62 35.18 7.07
CA ALA A 132 5.95 36.39 7.80
C ALA A 132 7.15 37.06 7.10
N GLY A 133 6.81 37.99 6.22
CA GLY A 133 7.69 39.09 5.82
C GLY A 133 8.65 38.80 4.67
N ARG A 134 8.18 38.87 3.42
CA ARG A 134 9.00 39.45 2.34
C ARG A 134 8.14 39.95 1.19
N MET A 135 8.06 41.28 1.06
CA MET A 135 7.62 41.92 -0.17
C MET A 135 8.66 41.61 -1.25
N ALA A 136 8.30 40.78 -2.24
CA ALA A 136 9.06 40.65 -3.48
C ALA A 136 8.15 40.15 -4.60
N ALA A 137 7.89 41.07 -5.54
CA ALA A 137 7.48 40.97 -6.95
C ALA A 137 6.76 39.72 -7.52
N PRO A 138 5.80 39.91 -8.45
CA PRO A 138 5.10 38.81 -9.11
C PRO A 138 5.97 38.25 -10.25
N GLY A 139 6.21 36.94 -10.24
CA GLY A 139 6.78 36.23 -11.39
C GLY A 139 7.78 35.15 -11.03
N ALA A 140 7.31 34.03 -10.43
CA ALA A 140 7.90 32.68 -10.51
C ALA A 140 7.26 31.75 -9.46
N ALA A 141 5.92 31.70 -9.38
CA ALA A 141 5.23 30.93 -8.33
C ALA A 141 5.15 29.41 -8.59
N GLY A 142 5.69 28.89 -9.70
CA GLY A 142 5.53 27.49 -10.10
C GLY A 142 6.57 26.51 -9.51
N ALA A 143 7.78 26.96 -9.19
CA ALA A 143 8.88 26.04 -8.83
C ALA A 143 9.08 25.88 -7.32
N ALA A 144 8.85 26.94 -6.53
CA ALA A 144 9.05 26.91 -5.08
C ALA A 144 7.98 26.09 -4.34
N ALA A 145 6.75 26.04 -4.87
CA ALA A 145 5.66 25.25 -4.29
C ALA A 145 5.92 23.73 -4.41
N ALA A 146 6.55 23.29 -5.51
CA ALA A 146 6.92 21.89 -5.70
C ALA A 146 8.07 21.47 -4.77
N ALA A 147 9.07 22.33 -4.56
CA ALA A 147 10.19 22.04 -3.66
C ALA A 147 9.75 22.00 -2.17
N ALA A 148 8.83 22.87 -1.76
CA ALA A 148 8.26 22.86 -0.40
C ALA A 148 7.36 21.63 -0.15
N ALA A 149 6.61 21.17 -1.16
CA ALA A 149 5.82 19.95 -1.09
C ALA A 149 6.70 18.69 -0.99
N VAL A 150 7.86 18.69 -1.64
CA VAL A 150 8.85 17.59 -1.56
C VAL A 150 9.59 17.60 -0.21
N ALA A 151 9.88 18.77 0.37
CA ALA A 151 10.46 18.87 1.71
C ALA A 151 9.48 18.46 2.83
N ALA A 152 8.18 18.70 2.65
CA ALA A 152 7.14 18.24 3.58
C ALA A 152 6.93 16.71 3.54
N ALA A 153 7.24 16.04 2.42
CA ALA A 153 7.13 14.59 2.30
C ALA A 153 8.18 13.80 3.11
N THR A 154 9.14 14.49 3.73
CA THR A 154 10.18 13.91 4.60
C THR A 154 9.99 14.21 6.09
N ALA A 155 8.94 14.94 6.48
CA ALA A 155 8.64 15.21 7.89
C ALA A 155 7.62 14.19 8.42
N GLY A 156 7.94 13.60 9.57
CA GLY A 156 7.18 12.50 10.17
C GLY A 156 5.72 12.84 10.53
N ILE A 157 4.92 11.76 10.60
CA ILE A 157 3.60 11.63 11.20
C ILE A 157 2.78 12.93 11.17
N ASP A 158 2.17 13.23 10.03
CA ASP A 158 1.14 14.25 9.92
C ASP A 158 -0.20 13.66 10.41
N PRO A 159 -0.75 14.08 11.57
CA PRO A 159 -1.99 13.55 12.13
C PRO A 159 -3.25 13.81 11.27
N GLU A 160 -3.16 14.67 10.25
CA GLU A 160 -4.26 14.92 9.31
C GLU A 160 -4.35 13.92 8.15
N LEU A 161 -3.33 13.07 7.95
CA LEU A 161 -3.42 12.00 6.97
C LEU A 161 -4.45 10.93 7.39
N ASP A 162 -4.64 10.77 8.71
CA ASP A 162 -5.60 9.83 9.30
C ASP A 162 -7.07 10.20 9.00
N ASP A 163 -7.39 11.48 8.80
CA ASP A 163 -8.75 11.91 8.41
C ASP A 163 -9.08 11.60 6.93
N LEU A 164 -8.05 11.47 6.09
CA LEU A 164 -8.21 11.16 4.67
C LEU A 164 -8.39 9.66 4.45
N LEU A 165 -7.62 8.85 5.17
CA LEU A 165 -7.64 7.40 5.06
C LEU A 165 -8.82 6.79 5.82
N LEU A 166 -9.29 5.65 5.34
CA LEU A 166 -10.24 4.81 6.07
C LEU A 166 -9.50 4.04 7.16
N GLU A 167 -10.20 3.87 8.29
CA GLU A 167 -9.82 2.92 9.32
C GLU A 167 -9.62 1.53 8.73
N GLN A 168 -8.57 0.84 9.17
CA GLN A 168 -8.16 -0.42 8.55
C GLN A 168 -9.23 -1.51 8.69
N SER A 169 -10.04 -1.49 9.76
CA SER A 169 -11.21 -2.37 9.90
C SER A 169 -12.26 -2.14 8.83
N VAL A 170 -12.49 -0.89 8.44
CA VAL A 170 -13.49 -0.54 7.42
C VAL A 170 -13.02 -1.04 6.07
N VAL A 171 -11.74 -0.86 5.75
CA VAL A 171 -11.13 -1.37 4.51
C VAL A 171 -11.26 -2.89 4.45
N GLU A 172 -10.88 -3.60 5.51
CA GLU A 172 -11.02 -5.06 5.57
C GLU A 172 -12.47 -5.53 5.43
N GLU A 173 -13.41 -4.83 6.06
CA GLU A 173 -14.83 -5.17 5.97
C GLU A 173 -15.34 -4.99 4.53
N VAL A 174 -14.97 -3.89 3.87
CA VAL A 174 -15.31 -3.64 2.47
C VAL A 174 -14.73 -4.72 1.57
N CYS A 175 -13.45 -5.08 1.72
CA CYS A 175 -12.82 -6.15 0.95
C CYS A 175 -13.52 -7.50 1.17
N LYS A 176 -13.82 -7.86 2.43
CA LYS A 176 -14.56 -9.09 2.78
C LYS A 176 -15.96 -9.10 2.18
N ARG A 177 -16.65 -7.96 2.16
CA ARG A 177 -18.01 -7.83 1.62
C ARG A 177 -18.03 -7.93 0.10
N SER A 178 -17.03 -7.36 -0.58
CA SER A 178 -16.86 -7.50 -2.04
C SER A 178 -16.58 -8.96 -2.44
N ARG A 179 -15.79 -9.70 -1.65
CA ARG A 179 -15.51 -11.12 -1.89
C ARG A 179 -16.73 -12.02 -1.68
N ARG A 180 -17.68 -11.60 -0.82
CA ARG A 180 -18.96 -12.29 -0.56
C ARG A 180 -20.06 -12.00 -1.57
N ARG A 181 -19.79 -11.23 -2.63
CA ARG A 181 -20.65 -11.18 -3.82
C ARG A 181 -20.11 -12.08 -4.95
N PRO A 182 -19.95 -13.41 -4.78
CA PRO A 182 -19.93 -14.26 -5.95
C PRO A 182 -21.36 -14.33 -6.49
N GLU A 183 -21.57 -13.68 -7.63
CA GLU A 183 -22.61 -13.99 -8.61
C GLU A 183 -24.08 -14.00 -8.12
N SER A 184 -24.72 -12.83 -8.15
CA SER A 184 -26.19 -12.74 -8.27
C SER A 184 -26.64 -12.14 -9.60
N PHE A 185 -25.83 -12.31 -10.65
CA PHE A 185 -26.15 -11.95 -12.03
C PHE A 185 -25.58 -13.00 -12.99
N LEU A 186 -26.20 -14.16 -13.00
CA LEU A 186 -26.34 -15.03 -14.17
C LEU A 186 -27.79 -15.53 -14.20
#